data_AF-A0A397I0T0-F1
#
_entry.id   AF-A0A397I0T0-F1
#
_cell.length_a   1.000
_cell.length_b   1.000
_cell.length_c   1.000
_cell.angle_alpha   90.00
_cell.angle_beta   90.00
_cell.angle_gamma   90.00
#
_symmetry.space_group_name_H-M   'P 1'
#
loop_
_entity.id
_entity.type
_entity.pdbx_description
1 polymer ?
#
loop_
_entity_poly.entity_id
_entity_poly.type
_entity_poly.pdbx_seq_one_letter_code
_entity_poly.pdbx_strand_id
1 'polypeptide(L)'
;MVDNEKIPNKLVLTFNGKKSDIITGIPYKISNEKFYIDDWGGKHGSCFCFTSADHPPENPNYLRQIFVIRGTSCIGKYKILVNGNYMDSWGGNVNDAKLYISSNDNSPKHPCYSRQIWSFYSDSESKEFQLQNEQNNYFLDTFGRGECSQVGFWSTYKRPTDEHYSRQLWKFTQAFDYKLNAVVDNFKYKLSSDIKRQEIKRTLHEDILDNLGSSAEFIQAFNFQEELTNAYTFSFKESLEFISETKLITIIPFIGIEKEFDFKYSFEANEPITTRIKKSYSIAKKVKVPPHSCIKAIGHVDFVENIEIPFEATAEITAIGDRYKKNGKIIKNAKIDSDVVKLFLKENNFQGEIIGFEKNSVLAKVQGTFRGSYVLRTYGKLEDMNLESTVCDEQLENLHI
;
A
#
# COMPACT_ATOMS: atom_id res chain seq x y z
N MET A 1 -16.54 2.28 -33.47
CA MET A 1 -16.06 3.51 -32.81
C MET A 1 -15.83 3.22 -31.34
N VAL A 2 -14.74 3.74 -30.78
CA VAL A 2 -14.03 3.20 -29.62
C VAL A 2 -14.64 3.68 -28.29
N ASP A 3 -15.67 3.01 -27.78
CA ASP A 3 -16.18 3.25 -26.42
C ASP A 3 -15.53 2.30 -25.39
N ASN A 4 -14.19 2.22 -25.44
CA ASN A 4 -13.37 1.56 -24.43
C ASN A 4 -13.00 2.49 -23.26
N GLU A 5 -13.63 3.66 -23.20
CA GLU A 5 -13.29 4.69 -22.22
C GLU A 5 -13.76 4.29 -20.82
N LYS A 6 -12.80 4.16 -19.90
CA LYS A 6 -13.07 3.95 -18.48
C LYS A 6 -13.81 5.17 -17.94
N ILE A 7 -14.75 4.95 -17.03
CA ILE A 7 -15.35 6.06 -16.28
C ILE A 7 -14.25 6.62 -15.35
N PRO A 8 -13.93 7.92 -15.42
CA PRO A 8 -12.95 8.52 -14.51
C PRO A 8 -13.40 8.36 -13.06
N ASN A 9 -12.46 8.10 -12.17
CA ASN A 9 -12.74 8.05 -10.74
C ASN A 9 -12.55 9.44 -10.13
N LYS A 10 -13.65 10.06 -9.74
CA LYS A 10 -13.69 11.37 -9.08
C LYS A 10 -14.63 11.29 -7.90
N LEU A 11 -14.33 12.05 -6.85
CA LEU A 11 -15.24 12.21 -5.73
C LEU A 11 -16.58 12.80 -6.22
N VAL A 12 -17.67 12.18 -5.80
CA VAL A 12 -19.02 12.70 -5.98
C VAL A 12 -19.17 13.92 -5.08
N LEU A 13 -19.83 14.94 -5.62
CA LEU A 13 -20.17 16.16 -4.90
C LEU A 13 -21.64 16.06 -4.53
N THR A 14 -21.93 16.31 -3.26
CA THR A 14 -23.30 16.53 -2.82
C THR A 14 -23.84 17.85 -3.40
N PHE A 15 -25.14 18.03 -3.34
CA PHE A 15 -25.84 19.19 -3.91
C PHE A 15 -25.31 20.53 -3.37
N ASN A 16 -24.86 20.57 -2.12
CA ASN A 16 -24.22 21.74 -1.51
C ASN A 16 -22.72 21.89 -1.83
N GLY A 17 -22.18 21.10 -2.77
CA GLY A 17 -20.80 21.17 -3.22
C GLY A 17 -19.77 20.49 -2.30
N LYS A 18 -20.20 19.80 -1.24
CA LYS A 18 -19.28 19.05 -0.38
C LYS A 18 -18.83 17.75 -1.07
N LYS A 19 -17.60 17.33 -0.83
CA LYS A 19 -17.08 16.03 -1.30
C LYS A 19 -17.70 14.93 -0.47
N SER A 20 -18.26 13.91 -1.11
CA SER A 20 -18.75 12.70 -0.45
C SER A 20 -17.69 11.59 -0.46
N ASP A 21 -17.97 10.51 0.29
CA ASP A 21 -17.17 9.28 0.28
C ASP A 21 -17.58 8.33 -0.88
N ILE A 22 -18.25 8.85 -1.91
CA ILE A 22 -18.62 8.09 -3.11
C ILE A 22 -17.77 8.54 -4.30
N ILE A 23 -17.41 7.60 -5.17
CA ILE A 23 -16.52 7.82 -6.30
C ILE A 23 -17.17 7.35 -7.59
N THR A 24 -17.07 8.15 -8.65
CA THR A 24 -17.55 7.75 -9.97
C THR A 24 -16.77 6.56 -10.54
N GLY A 25 -17.40 5.73 -11.36
CA GLY A 25 -16.74 4.61 -12.04
C GLY A 25 -16.36 3.42 -11.16
N ILE A 26 -16.72 3.48 -9.87
CA ILE A 26 -16.54 2.43 -8.88
C ILE A 26 -17.86 1.64 -8.71
N PRO A 27 -17.82 0.29 -8.61
CA PRO A 27 -18.99 -0.53 -8.33
C PRO A 27 -19.49 -0.43 -6.87
N TYR A 28 -20.80 -0.20 -6.70
CA TYR A 28 -21.48 -0.14 -5.41
C TYR A 28 -22.72 -1.01 -5.38
N LYS A 29 -23.07 -1.52 -4.20
CA LYS A 29 -24.42 -1.93 -3.84
C LYS A 29 -25.14 -0.74 -3.21
N ILE A 30 -26.37 -0.49 -3.64
CA ILE A 30 -27.22 0.57 -3.08
C ILE A 30 -28.25 -0.10 -2.19
N SER A 31 -28.27 0.27 -0.91
CA SER A 31 -29.20 -0.29 0.07
C SER A 31 -29.91 0.78 0.88
N ASN A 32 -31.06 0.41 1.42
CA ASN A 32 -31.77 1.17 2.44
C ASN A 32 -32.17 0.18 3.53
N GLU A 33 -31.75 0.46 4.76
CA GLU A 33 -31.79 -0.49 5.89
C GLU A 33 -31.16 -1.86 5.50
N LYS A 34 -31.95 -2.95 5.50
CA LYS A 34 -31.50 -4.33 5.27
C LYS A 34 -31.72 -4.85 3.84
N PHE A 35 -32.09 -3.97 2.92
CA PHE A 35 -32.54 -4.36 1.59
C PHE A 35 -31.78 -3.61 0.51
N TYR A 36 -31.57 -4.29 -0.63
CA TYR A 36 -30.79 -3.81 -1.77
C TYR A 36 -31.69 -3.51 -2.96
N ILE A 37 -31.30 -2.52 -3.76
CA ILE A 37 -31.90 -2.31 -5.08
C ILE A 37 -31.41 -3.44 -6.00
N ASP A 38 -32.33 -4.08 -6.71
CA ASP A 38 -32.06 -5.16 -7.66
C ASP A 38 -32.74 -4.85 -9.00
N ASP A 39 -32.01 -4.99 -10.10
CA ASP A 39 -32.54 -4.81 -11.46
C ASP A 39 -33.44 -5.98 -11.93
N TRP A 40 -33.47 -7.07 -11.15
CA TRP A 40 -34.19 -8.32 -11.35
C TRP A 40 -33.95 -9.02 -12.70
N GLY A 41 -32.84 -8.71 -13.37
CA GLY A 41 -32.56 -9.16 -14.73
C GLY A 41 -33.45 -8.48 -15.76
N GLY A 42 -34.08 -7.37 -15.38
CA GLY A 42 -34.96 -6.57 -16.19
C GLY A 42 -34.26 -5.97 -17.39
N LYS A 43 -35.05 -5.69 -18.43
CA LYS A 43 -34.59 -4.96 -19.62
C LYS A 43 -35.11 -3.53 -19.55
N HIS A 44 -34.88 -2.76 -20.60
CA HIS A 44 -35.51 -1.47 -20.78
C HIS A 44 -37.01 -1.50 -20.44
N GLY A 45 -37.45 -0.60 -19.56
CA GLY A 45 -38.84 -0.52 -19.08
C GLY A 45 -39.19 -1.47 -17.94
N SER A 46 -38.24 -2.25 -17.41
CA SER A 46 -38.45 -3.04 -16.19
C SER A 46 -38.28 -2.16 -14.93
N CYS A 47 -39.11 -2.40 -13.93
CA CYS A 47 -38.98 -1.74 -12.62
C CYS A 47 -37.84 -2.35 -11.82
N PHE A 48 -37.22 -1.53 -10.98
CA PHE A 48 -36.34 -2.04 -9.93
C PHE A 48 -37.16 -2.67 -8.80
N CYS A 49 -36.58 -3.68 -8.16
CA CYS A 49 -37.14 -4.32 -6.98
C CYS A 49 -36.26 -4.07 -5.76
N PHE A 50 -36.85 -4.30 -4.59
CA PHE A 50 -36.15 -4.29 -3.32
C PHE A 50 -36.05 -5.73 -2.82
N THR A 51 -34.85 -6.16 -2.46
CA THR A 51 -34.61 -7.54 -2.01
C THR A 51 -33.79 -7.55 -0.74
N SER A 52 -34.13 -8.46 0.19
CA SER A 52 -33.30 -8.73 1.38
C SER A 52 -32.10 -9.62 1.05
N ALA A 53 -32.09 -10.24 -0.13
CA ALA A 53 -30.99 -11.09 -0.56
C ALA A 53 -29.79 -10.24 -0.97
N ASP A 54 -28.71 -10.34 -0.21
CA ASP A 54 -27.41 -9.83 -0.61
C ASP A 54 -26.75 -10.84 -1.56
N HIS A 55 -26.60 -10.50 -2.85
CA HIS A 55 -25.96 -11.40 -3.80
C HIS A 55 -24.43 -11.27 -3.69
N PRO A 56 -23.68 -12.30 -3.25
CA PRO A 56 -22.21 -12.25 -3.23
C PRO A 56 -21.62 -12.37 -4.65
N PRO A 57 -20.33 -12.06 -4.86
CA PRO A 57 -19.69 -12.08 -6.20
C PRO A 57 -19.84 -13.38 -6.99
N GLU A 58 -19.99 -14.52 -6.32
CA GLU A 58 -20.17 -15.85 -6.93
C GLU A 58 -21.60 -16.10 -7.40
N ASN A 59 -22.56 -15.30 -6.94
CA ASN A 59 -23.97 -15.47 -7.29
C ASN A 59 -24.22 -15.03 -8.75
N PRO A 60 -24.96 -15.82 -9.55
CA PRO A 60 -25.27 -15.45 -10.94
C PRO A 60 -26.05 -14.13 -11.08
N ASN A 61 -26.71 -13.70 -10.01
CA ASN A 61 -27.48 -12.45 -9.95
C ASN A 61 -26.68 -11.29 -9.31
N TYR A 62 -25.40 -11.48 -8.99
CA TYR A 62 -24.55 -10.44 -8.39
C TYR A 62 -24.63 -9.11 -9.13
N LEU A 63 -24.43 -9.13 -10.45
CA LEU A 63 -24.39 -7.92 -11.29
C LEU A 63 -25.69 -7.11 -11.30
N ARG A 64 -26.82 -7.71 -10.90
CA ARG A 64 -28.13 -7.04 -10.79
C ARG A 64 -28.19 -6.00 -9.68
N GLN A 65 -27.29 -6.12 -8.70
CA GLN A 65 -27.18 -5.24 -7.55
C GLN A 65 -25.96 -4.32 -7.65
N ILE A 66 -25.27 -4.30 -8.80
CA ILE A 66 -24.04 -3.54 -8.98
C ILE A 66 -24.32 -2.27 -9.76
N PHE A 67 -24.28 -1.17 -9.01
CA PHE A 67 -24.52 0.18 -9.50
C PHE A 67 -23.23 0.95 -9.62
N VAL A 68 -23.14 1.80 -10.64
CA VAL A 68 -21.98 2.66 -10.88
C VAL A 68 -22.45 4.07 -11.14
N ILE A 69 -21.78 5.02 -10.51
CA ILE A 69 -22.08 6.44 -10.68
C ILE A 69 -21.18 7.02 -11.77
N ARG A 70 -21.76 7.80 -12.68
CA ARG A 70 -21.06 8.48 -13.77
C ARG A 70 -21.33 9.97 -13.70
N GLY A 71 -20.27 10.77 -13.65
CA GLY A 71 -20.38 12.22 -13.73
C GLY A 71 -20.92 12.68 -15.08
N THR A 72 -21.67 13.78 -15.07
CA THR A 72 -22.13 14.47 -16.28
C THR A 72 -21.25 15.69 -16.57
N SER A 73 -21.59 16.48 -17.61
CA SER A 73 -20.95 17.78 -17.83
C SER A 73 -21.31 18.82 -16.76
N CYS A 74 -22.38 18.60 -15.99
CA CYS A 74 -22.84 19.50 -14.94
C CYS A 74 -22.27 19.03 -13.59
N ILE A 75 -21.67 19.96 -12.84
CA ILE A 75 -21.12 19.70 -11.51
C ILE A 75 -22.24 19.29 -10.55
N GLY A 76 -22.01 18.26 -9.74
CA GLY A 76 -23.00 17.76 -8.77
C GLY A 76 -24.15 16.96 -9.40
N LYS A 77 -24.08 16.66 -10.70
CA LYS A 77 -25.10 15.93 -11.45
C LYS A 77 -24.55 14.64 -12.04
N TYR A 78 -25.24 13.55 -11.80
CA TYR A 78 -24.74 12.21 -12.07
C TYR A 78 -25.77 11.32 -12.75
N LYS A 79 -25.29 10.33 -13.50
CA LYS A 79 -26.09 9.17 -13.92
C LYS A 79 -25.75 7.99 -13.03
N ILE A 80 -26.73 7.14 -12.77
CA ILE A 80 -26.55 5.86 -12.06
C ILE A 80 -26.80 4.74 -13.05
N LEU A 81 -25.82 3.84 -13.20
CA LEU A 81 -25.83 2.74 -14.15
C LEU A 81 -25.95 1.41 -13.42
N VAL A 82 -26.59 0.43 -14.05
CA VAL A 82 -26.69 -0.96 -13.59
C VAL A 82 -26.69 -1.88 -14.80
N ASN A 83 -25.83 -2.89 -14.81
CA ASN A 83 -25.78 -3.89 -15.88
C ASN A 83 -25.81 -3.30 -17.32
N GLY A 84 -25.08 -2.20 -17.55
CA GLY A 84 -25.03 -1.48 -18.84
C GLY A 84 -26.24 -0.59 -19.16
N ASN A 85 -27.25 -0.53 -18.29
CA ASN A 85 -28.43 0.32 -18.39
C ASN A 85 -28.36 1.50 -17.39
N TYR A 86 -29.36 2.39 -17.46
CA TYR A 86 -29.48 3.60 -16.66
C TYR A 86 -30.69 3.54 -15.73
N MET A 87 -30.52 4.06 -14.52
CA MET A 87 -31.60 4.32 -13.58
C MET A 87 -32.36 5.58 -14.03
N ASP A 88 -33.64 5.40 -14.41
CA ASP A 88 -34.45 6.37 -15.14
C ASP A 88 -35.81 6.57 -14.45
N SER A 89 -36.25 7.82 -14.32
CA SER A 89 -37.58 8.16 -13.81
C SER A 89 -38.59 8.29 -14.95
N TRP A 90 -39.31 7.22 -15.29
CA TRP A 90 -40.39 7.32 -16.28
C TRP A 90 -41.68 7.81 -15.66
N GLY A 91 -42.52 8.41 -16.50
CA GLY A 91 -43.72 9.13 -16.06
C GLY A 91 -43.39 10.59 -15.78
N GLY A 92 -43.97 11.50 -16.57
CA GLY A 92 -43.64 12.93 -16.55
C GLY A 92 -44.39 13.75 -15.51
N ASN A 93 -45.28 13.14 -14.72
CA ASN A 93 -46.12 13.83 -13.74
C ASN A 93 -46.04 13.17 -12.34
N VAL A 94 -46.24 14.02 -11.33
CA VAL A 94 -46.17 13.79 -9.88
C VAL A 94 -46.73 12.45 -9.39
N ASN A 95 -47.83 11.95 -9.96
CA ASN A 95 -48.52 10.75 -9.46
C ASN A 95 -48.10 9.44 -10.15
N ASP A 96 -47.38 9.50 -11.27
CA ASP A 96 -47.01 8.33 -12.08
C ASP A 96 -45.51 8.11 -12.21
N ALA A 97 -44.70 8.93 -11.51
CA ALA A 97 -43.25 8.79 -11.53
C ALA A 97 -42.85 7.43 -10.92
N LYS A 98 -42.19 6.62 -11.73
CA LYS A 98 -41.77 5.26 -11.37
C LYS A 98 -40.32 5.06 -11.78
N LEU A 99 -39.62 4.24 -10.99
CA LEU A 99 -38.23 3.95 -11.22
C LEU A 99 -38.08 2.78 -12.20
N TYR A 100 -37.43 3.02 -13.32
CA TYR A 100 -37.25 2.05 -14.39
C TYR A 100 -35.81 1.95 -14.86
N ILE A 101 -35.52 0.81 -15.46
CA ILE A 101 -34.29 0.56 -16.20
C ILE A 101 -34.45 1.13 -17.62
N SER A 102 -33.48 1.92 -18.07
CA SER A 102 -33.41 2.43 -19.43
C SER A 102 -32.13 1.97 -20.12
N SER A 103 -32.25 1.24 -21.22
CA SER A 103 -31.11 0.88 -22.09
C SER A 103 -30.48 2.05 -22.84
N ASN A 104 -31.13 3.23 -22.86
CA ASN A 104 -30.69 4.34 -23.69
C ASN A 104 -29.93 5.37 -22.86
N ASP A 105 -28.72 5.75 -23.29
CA ASP A 105 -28.02 6.90 -22.74
C ASP A 105 -28.65 8.19 -23.30
N ASN A 106 -29.56 8.81 -22.55
CA ASN A 106 -30.17 10.06 -23.00
C ASN A 106 -29.07 11.13 -23.06
N SER A 107 -28.81 11.69 -24.25
CA SER A 107 -27.85 12.80 -24.39
C SER A 107 -28.39 14.10 -23.78
N PRO A 108 -27.55 15.10 -23.46
CA PRO A 108 -28.02 16.40 -22.94
C PRO A 108 -29.06 17.12 -23.79
N LYS A 109 -29.14 16.81 -25.10
CA LYS A 109 -30.12 17.39 -26.03
C LYS A 109 -31.44 16.61 -26.07
N HIS A 110 -31.50 15.43 -25.47
CA HIS A 110 -32.67 14.57 -25.49
C HIS A 110 -33.72 15.08 -24.49
N PRO A 111 -35.02 15.13 -24.83
CA PRO A 111 -36.07 15.65 -23.94
C PRO A 111 -36.22 14.86 -22.63
N CYS A 112 -35.75 13.62 -22.61
CA CYS A 112 -35.75 12.76 -21.42
C CYS A 112 -34.41 12.76 -20.67
N TYR A 113 -33.48 13.67 -20.97
CA TYR A 113 -32.15 13.72 -20.35
C TYR A 113 -32.22 13.74 -18.83
N SER A 114 -32.96 14.71 -18.28
CA SER A 114 -33.21 14.95 -16.86
C SER A 114 -33.73 13.73 -16.11
N ARG A 115 -34.41 12.79 -16.78
CA ARG A 115 -34.93 11.57 -16.14
C ARG A 115 -33.84 10.65 -15.62
N GLN A 116 -32.63 10.76 -16.17
CA GLN A 116 -31.47 9.96 -15.78
C GLN A 116 -30.47 10.73 -14.91
N ILE A 117 -30.81 11.95 -14.50
CA ILE A 117 -29.90 12.82 -13.76
C ILE A 117 -30.30 12.83 -12.29
N TRP A 118 -29.30 12.54 -11.46
CA TRP A 118 -29.43 12.35 -10.04
C TRP A 118 -28.51 13.32 -9.30
N SER A 119 -29.01 13.86 -8.19
CA SER A 119 -28.28 14.71 -7.25
C SER A 119 -28.24 14.05 -5.88
N PHE A 120 -27.11 14.18 -5.19
CA PHE A 120 -26.89 13.55 -3.88
C PHE A 120 -27.01 14.59 -2.77
N TYR A 121 -27.83 14.30 -1.77
CA TYR A 121 -27.99 15.12 -0.57
C TYR A 121 -27.48 14.35 0.64
N SER A 122 -26.78 15.05 1.52
CA SER A 122 -26.39 14.51 2.82
C SER A 122 -26.38 15.63 3.85
N ASP A 123 -27.04 15.38 4.97
CA ASP A 123 -27.16 16.30 6.11
C ASP A 123 -26.06 16.11 7.15
N SER A 124 -25.17 15.12 6.99
CA SER A 124 -24.10 14.84 7.95
C SER A 124 -22.87 14.20 7.29
N GLU A 125 -21.89 13.80 8.11
CA GLU A 125 -20.76 12.95 7.67
C GLU A 125 -21.18 11.49 7.42
N SER A 126 -22.48 11.17 7.49
CA SER A 126 -23.02 9.84 7.19
C SER A 126 -22.68 9.39 5.77
N LYS A 127 -22.33 8.11 5.61
CA LYS A 127 -22.19 7.42 4.31
C LYS A 127 -23.55 7.08 3.65
N GLU A 128 -24.60 7.81 4.03
CA GLU A 128 -25.97 7.65 3.57
C GLU A 128 -26.45 8.95 2.93
N PHE A 129 -27.19 8.82 1.84
CA PHE A 129 -27.54 9.94 0.97
C PHE A 129 -29.00 9.89 0.57
N GLN A 130 -29.64 11.04 0.50
CA GLN A 130 -30.92 11.18 -0.20
C GLN A 130 -30.64 11.47 -1.67
N LEU A 131 -31.35 10.77 -2.55
CA LEU A 131 -31.15 10.85 -4.01
C LEU A 131 -32.31 11.59 -4.64
N GLN A 132 -32.05 12.72 -5.27
CA GLN A 132 -33.07 13.48 -5.98
C GLN A 132 -32.93 13.31 -7.49
N ASN A 133 -34.05 13.03 -8.17
CA ASN A 133 -34.11 13.01 -9.62
C ASN A 133 -34.41 14.41 -10.19
N GLU A 134 -33.72 14.80 -11.26
CA GLU A 134 -33.83 16.14 -11.84
C GLU A 134 -35.12 16.37 -12.63
N GLN A 135 -35.73 15.34 -13.22
CA GLN A 135 -36.96 15.51 -14.00
C GLN A 135 -38.14 15.95 -13.14
N ASN A 136 -38.32 15.30 -11.99
CA ASN A 136 -39.50 15.47 -11.14
C ASN A 136 -39.20 16.21 -9.84
N ASN A 137 -37.92 16.46 -9.52
CA ASN A 137 -37.45 17.01 -8.25
C ASN A 137 -37.79 16.15 -7.01
N TYR A 138 -38.07 14.86 -7.21
CA TYR A 138 -38.50 13.96 -6.15
C TYR A 138 -37.33 13.13 -5.63
N PHE A 139 -37.46 12.71 -4.37
CA PHE A 139 -36.48 11.89 -3.69
C PHE A 139 -36.82 10.42 -3.86
N LEU A 140 -35.78 9.61 -4.05
CA LEU A 140 -35.90 8.17 -4.03
C LEU A 140 -36.30 7.71 -2.63
N ASP A 141 -37.36 6.93 -2.53
CA ASP A 141 -38.02 6.58 -1.27
C ASP A 141 -38.46 5.10 -1.27
N THR A 142 -38.53 4.49 -0.09
CA THR A 142 -39.09 3.16 0.12
C THR A 142 -40.53 3.25 0.61
N PHE A 143 -41.50 2.87 -0.25
CA PHE A 143 -42.91 2.85 0.10
C PHE A 143 -43.32 1.52 0.73
N GLY A 144 -43.96 1.58 1.90
CA GLY A 144 -44.45 0.44 2.67
C GLY A 144 -43.34 -0.23 3.50
N ARG A 145 -43.56 -0.49 4.79
CA ARG A 145 -42.62 -1.28 5.62
C ARG A 145 -42.91 -2.77 5.42
N GLY A 146 -42.04 -3.56 4.79
CA GLY A 146 -42.18 -5.03 4.72
C GLY A 146 -41.48 -5.69 3.54
N GLU A 147 -41.61 -7.02 3.40
CA GLU A 147 -40.99 -7.83 2.32
C GLU A 147 -41.52 -7.50 0.89
N CYS A 148 -42.41 -6.52 0.77
CA CYS A 148 -43.00 -6.03 -0.48
C CYS A 148 -42.78 -4.51 -0.70
N SER A 149 -41.81 -3.89 -0.02
CA SER A 149 -41.50 -2.46 -0.20
C SER A 149 -41.15 -2.16 -1.66
N GLN A 150 -41.81 -1.16 -2.24
CA GLN A 150 -41.51 -0.70 -3.61
C GLN A 150 -40.55 0.49 -3.55
N VAL A 151 -39.58 0.51 -4.47
CA VAL A 151 -38.74 1.70 -4.68
C VAL A 151 -39.55 2.69 -5.51
N GLY A 152 -39.81 3.85 -4.94
CA GLY A 152 -40.63 4.88 -5.55
C GLY A 152 -40.04 6.27 -5.40
N PHE A 153 -40.87 7.27 -5.63
CA PHE A 153 -40.51 8.67 -5.49
C PHE A 153 -41.40 9.36 -4.47
N TRP A 154 -40.80 10.14 -3.57
CA TRP A 154 -41.52 11.00 -2.65
C TRP A 154 -41.19 12.47 -2.94
N SER A 155 -42.23 13.30 -3.02
CA SER A 155 -42.11 14.70 -3.46
C SER A 155 -41.44 15.61 -2.44
N THR A 156 -41.47 15.23 -1.16
CA THR A 156 -40.98 16.05 -0.06
C THR A 156 -39.58 15.62 0.37
N TYR A 157 -38.69 16.59 0.53
CA TYR A 157 -37.45 16.36 1.25
C TYR A 157 -37.74 15.99 2.71
N LYS A 158 -37.22 14.85 3.17
CA LYS A 158 -37.32 14.46 4.56
C LYS A 158 -36.12 14.97 5.33
N ARG A 159 -36.35 15.72 6.40
CA ARG A 159 -35.30 16.21 7.31
C ARG A 159 -34.94 15.13 8.33
N PRO A 160 -33.77 15.20 8.99
CA PRO A 160 -33.36 14.21 9.99
C PRO A 160 -34.35 14.01 11.15
N THR A 161 -35.18 15.02 11.43
CA THR A 161 -36.22 14.99 12.46
C THR A 161 -37.54 14.36 12.00
N ASP A 162 -37.68 14.02 10.72
CA ASP A 162 -38.91 13.42 10.16
C ASP A 162 -38.93 11.91 10.42
N GLU A 163 -40.07 11.38 10.86
CA GLU A 163 -40.24 9.93 11.12
C GLU A 163 -40.09 9.03 9.89
N HIS A 164 -40.09 9.61 8.69
CA HIS A 164 -39.87 8.93 7.42
C HIS A 164 -38.50 9.22 6.81
N TYR A 165 -37.62 9.93 7.52
CA TYR A 165 -36.28 10.26 7.03
C TYR A 165 -35.50 9.02 6.57
N SER A 166 -35.55 7.94 7.36
CA SER A 166 -34.83 6.70 7.06
C SER A 166 -35.23 6.08 5.71
N ARG A 167 -36.44 6.35 5.21
CA ARG A 167 -36.91 5.82 3.91
C ARG A 167 -36.19 6.41 2.71
N GLN A 168 -35.58 7.58 2.88
CA GLN A 168 -34.83 8.28 1.84
C GLN A 168 -33.32 8.15 2.01
N LEU A 169 -32.84 7.44 3.04
CA LEU A 169 -31.42 7.26 3.30
C LEU A 169 -30.86 6.06 2.53
N TRP A 170 -30.08 6.33 1.48
CA TRP A 170 -29.48 5.31 0.65
C TRP A 170 -27.99 5.18 0.96
N LYS A 171 -27.60 3.99 1.38
CA LYS A 171 -26.21 3.63 1.65
C LYS A 171 -25.55 3.06 0.40
N PHE A 172 -24.35 3.53 0.12
CA PHE A 172 -23.51 3.05 -0.99
C PHE A 172 -22.37 2.22 -0.42
N THR A 173 -22.48 0.90 -0.55
CA THR A 173 -21.47 -0.04 -0.08
C THR A 173 -20.60 -0.47 -1.26
N GLN A 174 -19.29 -0.29 -1.17
CA GLN A 174 -18.36 -0.73 -2.23
C GLN A 174 -18.53 -2.23 -2.44
N ALA A 175 -18.62 -2.67 -3.70
CA ALA A 175 -18.98 -4.05 -4.01
C ALA A 175 -17.81 -4.95 -4.40
N PHE A 176 -16.58 -4.45 -4.37
CA PHE A 176 -15.37 -5.13 -4.84
C PHE A 176 -14.23 -4.95 -3.85
N ASP A 177 -13.33 -5.92 -3.83
CA ASP A 177 -12.09 -5.83 -3.07
C ASP A 177 -11.07 -4.97 -3.81
N TYR A 178 -10.34 -4.15 -3.07
CA TYR A 178 -9.19 -3.42 -3.59
C TYR A 178 -7.91 -3.88 -2.90
N LYS A 179 -6.77 -3.60 -3.55
CA LYS A 179 -5.45 -3.82 -2.98
C LYS A 179 -4.64 -2.55 -3.06
N LEU A 180 -4.13 -2.11 -1.92
CA LEU A 180 -3.15 -1.03 -1.82
C LEU A 180 -1.75 -1.63 -1.98
N ASN A 181 -0.89 -0.95 -2.73
CA ASN A 181 0.54 -1.27 -2.84
C ASN A 181 1.34 0.00 -2.56
N ALA A 182 2.51 -0.14 -1.94
CA ALA A 182 3.41 0.98 -1.68
C ALA A 182 4.81 0.71 -2.20
N VAL A 183 5.40 1.73 -2.81
CA VAL A 183 6.84 1.80 -3.08
C VAL A 183 7.40 2.90 -2.20
N VAL A 184 8.34 2.57 -1.33
CA VAL A 184 8.98 3.53 -0.43
C VAL A 184 10.41 3.77 -0.90
N ASP A 185 10.75 5.03 -1.08
CA ASP A 185 12.05 5.47 -1.59
C ASP A 185 12.50 6.77 -0.91
N ASN A 186 13.57 7.38 -1.45
CA ASN A 186 14.05 8.70 -1.03
C ASN A 186 14.36 8.78 0.48
N PHE A 187 14.94 7.72 1.04
CA PHE A 187 15.29 7.63 2.45
C PHE A 187 16.31 8.71 2.85
N LYS A 188 15.99 9.45 3.91
CA LYS A 188 16.82 10.43 4.59
C LYS A 188 17.12 9.95 5.99
N TYR A 189 18.33 9.45 6.19
CA TYR A 189 18.80 8.95 7.47
C TYR A 189 19.33 10.07 8.37
N LYS A 190 18.85 10.13 9.61
CA LYS A 190 19.36 11.05 10.64
C LYS A 190 20.55 10.40 11.35
N LEU A 191 21.70 10.39 10.67
CA LEU A 191 22.94 9.85 11.22
C LEU A 191 23.42 10.68 12.40
N SER A 192 23.60 10.07 13.57
CA SER A 192 24.31 10.72 14.68
C SER A 192 25.82 10.57 14.50
N SER A 193 26.59 11.54 15.01
CA SER A 193 28.06 11.47 15.04
C SER A 193 28.59 10.32 15.91
N ASP A 194 27.76 9.75 16.79
CA ASP A 194 28.13 8.71 17.74
C ASP A 194 28.19 7.30 17.13
N ILE A 195 27.71 7.10 15.89
CA ILE A 195 27.70 5.76 15.27
C ILE A 195 29.12 5.22 15.05
N LYS A 196 30.13 6.09 14.83
CA LYS A 196 31.55 5.68 14.80
C LYS A 196 32.03 5.08 16.12
N ARG A 197 31.37 5.38 17.25
CA ARG A 197 31.69 4.78 18.56
C ARG A 197 31.13 3.37 18.72
N GLN A 198 30.26 2.93 17.82
CA GLN A 198 29.62 1.61 17.85
C GLN A 198 30.32 0.61 16.90
N GLU A 199 31.45 1.01 16.31
CA GLU A 199 32.31 0.12 15.53
C GLU A 199 33.06 -0.83 16.48
N ILE A 200 32.76 -2.12 16.34
CA ILE A 200 33.38 -3.21 17.07
C ILE A 200 34.40 -3.86 16.15
N LYS A 201 35.65 -3.83 16.58
CA LYS A 201 36.71 -4.60 15.92
C LYS A 201 36.71 -6.02 16.46
N ARG A 202 36.51 -7.00 15.59
CA ARG A 202 36.55 -8.43 15.93
C ARG A 202 37.69 -9.13 15.19
N THR A 203 38.42 -9.99 15.89
CA THR A 203 39.35 -10.93 15.27
C THR A 203 38.55 -12.12 14.73
N LEU A 204 38.73 -12.40 13.44
CA LEU A 204 38.13 -13.56 12.77
C LEU A 204 39.09 -14.75 12.82
N HIS A 205 40.34 -14.51 12.43
CA HIS A 205 41.33 -15.56 12.28
C HIS A 205 42.71 -15.06 12.70
N GLU A 206 43.51 -15.93 13.31
CA GLU A 206 44.92 -15.70 13.61
C GLU A 206 45.73 -16.86 13.08
N ASP A 207 46.86 -16.55 12.45
CA ASP A 207 47.81 -17.52 11.93
C ASP A 207 49.24 -17.09 12.30
N ILE A 208 50.13 -18.07 12.40
CA ILE A 208 51.53 -17.88 12.77
C ILE A 208 52.39 -18.34 11.60
N LEU A 209 53.05 -17.38 10.95
CA LEU A 209 53.94 -17.62 9.82
C LEU A 209 55.37 -17.75 10.35
N ASP A 210 55.81 -18.99 10.51
CA ASP A 210 57.08 -19.36 11.14
C ASP A 210 58.22 -19.52 10.10
N ASN A 211 59.36 -18.89 10.37
CA ASN A 211 60.63 -19.09 9.66
C ASN A 211 61.84 -19.21 10.62
N LEU A 212 61.65 -19.83 11.79
CA LEU A 212 62.69 -19.96 12.82
C LEU A 212 63.85 -20.86 12.38
N GLY A 213 63.55 -21.94 11.65
CA GLY A 213 64.51 -22.97 11.26
C GLY A 213 65.31 -22.69 9.98
N SER A 214 65.10 -21.57 9.29
CA SER A 214 65.74 -21.28 8.00
C SER A 214 66.45 -19.94 7.99
N SER A 215 67.61 -19.92 7.33
CA SER A 215 68.43 -18.73 7.10
C SER A 215 68.03 -17.96 5.83
N ALA A 216 66.98 -18.38 5.11
CA ALA A 216 66.46 -17.74 3.90
C ALA A 216 65.05 -17.15 4.13
N GLU A 217 64.70 -16.07 3.42
CA GLU A 217 63.35 -15.48 3.43
C GLU A 217 62.33 -16.46 2.83
N PHE A 218 61.17 -16.60 3.48
CA PHE A 218 60.04 -17.34 2.93
C PHE A 218 58.88 -16.43 2.53
N ILE A 219 58.19 -16.81 1.46
CA ILE A 219 56.93 -16.20 1.06
C ILE A 219 55.82 -17.17 1.43
N GLN A 220 55.11 -16.87 2.52
CA GLN A 220 53.96 -17.66 2.96
C GLN A 220 52.66 -16.95 2.58
N ALA A 221 51.60 -17.71 2.35
CA ALA A 221 50.28 -17.16 2.01
C ALA A 221 49.40 -17.16 3.26
N PHE A 222 48.90 -15.99 3.63
CA PHE A 222 47.85 -15.82 4.63
C PHE A 222 46.51 -15.67 3.91
N ASN A 223 45.69 -16.71 3.98
CA ASN A 223 44.38 -16.75 3.35
C ASN A 223 43.34 -17.17 4.38
N PHE A 224 42.29 -16.38 4.56
CA PHE A 224 41.11 -16.82 5.27
C PHE A 224 39.85 -16.43 4.51
N GLN A 225 38.80 -17.20 4.74
CA GLN A 225 37.47 -16.95 4.21
C GLN A 225 36.47 -17.30 5.31
N GLU A 226 35.63 -16.34 5.68
CA GLU A 226 34.57 -16.53 6.67
C GLU A 226 33.23 -16.06 6.14
N GLU A 227 32.16 -16.75 6.55
CA GLU A 227 30.79 -16.34 6.30
C GLU A 227 30.24 -15.55 7.48
N LEU A 228 29.91 -14.28 7.25
CA LEU A 228 29.28 -13.42 8.25
C LEU A 228 27.85 -13.08 7.81
N THR A 229 26.96 -12.96 8.80
CA THR A 229 25.54 -12.63 8.57
C THR A 229 25.32 -11.15 8.85
N ASN A 230 24.88 -10.41 7.83
CA ASN A 230 24.36 -9.07 7.99
C ASN A 230 22.85 -9.14 8.25
N ALA A 231 22.34 -8.32 9.17
CA ALA A 231 20.92 -8.17 9.46
C ALA A 231 20.50 -6.71 9.22
N TYR A 232 19.38 -6.54 8.52
CA TYR A 232 18.77 -5.25 8.22
C TYR A 232 17.32 -5.29 8.62
N THR A 233 16.91 -4.37 9.47
CA THR A 233 15.56 -4.30 10.01
C THR A 233 14.98 -2.92 9.76
N PHE A 234 13.76 -2.86 9.25
CA PHE A 234 13.03 -1.61 9.05
C PHE A 234 11.73 -1.66 9.86
N SER A 235 11.45 -0.61 10.60
CA SER A 235 10.15 -0.40 11.25
C SER A 235 9.59 0.97 10.87
N PHE A 236 8.30 1.04 10.61
CA PHE A 236 7.57 2.27 10.30
C PHE A 236 6.76 2.72 11.52
N LYS A 237 6.64 4.05 11.69
CA LYS A 237 5.77 4.63 12.72
C LYS A 237 4.31 4.65 12.28
N GLU A 238 4.08 4.91 10.99
CA GLU A 238 2.75 4.90 10.41
C GLU A 238 2.28 3.48 10.12
N SER A 239 1.00 3.18 10.40
CA SER A 239 0.38 1.92 10.03
C SER A 239 -0.36 2.01 8.70
N LEU A 240 -0.20 0.97 7.89
CA LEU A 240 -1.15 0.50 6.89
C LEU A 240 -1.22 -1.03 6.98
N GLU A 241 -2.12 -1.51 7.84
CA GLU A 241 -2.40 -2.95 8.05
C GLU A 241 -2.82 -3.66 6.75
N PHE A 242 -3.34 -2.93 5.76
CA PHE A 242 -4.03 -3.48 4.59
C PHE A 242 -3.27 -3.33 3.27
N ILE A 243 -1.97 -2.98 3.31
CA ILE A 243 -1.13 -3.00 2.10
C ILE A 243 -0.79 -4.43 1.71
N SER A 244 -1.15 -4.78 0.48
CA SER A 244 -0.91 -6.11 -0.09
C SER A 244 0.56 -6.35 -0.42
N GLU A 245 1.26 -5.31 -0.89
CA GLU A 245 2.66 -5.40 -1.30
C GLU A 245 3.40 -4.09 -1.02
N THR A 246 4.56 -4.20 -0.38
CA THR A 246 5.44 -3.07 -0.05
C THR A 246 6.83 -3.33 -0.62
N LYS A 247 7.33 -2.40 -1.41
CA LYS A 247 8.70 -2.43 -1.94
C LYS A 247 9.51 -1.29 -1.35
N LEU A 248 10.64 -1.58 -0.71
CA LEU A 248 11.57 -0.58 -0.20
C LEU A 248 12.78 -0.48 -1.13
N ILE A 249 13.04 0.72 -1.63
CA ILE A 249 14.24 1.04 -2.41
C ILE A 249 15.08 1.99 -1.56
N THR A 250 16.20 1.48 -1.03
CA THR A 250 17.03 2.27 -0.11
C THR A 250 18.51 1.97 -0.22
N ILE A 251 19.33 2.90 0.25
CA ILE A 251 20.76 2.72 0.43
C ILE A 251 21.00 2.32 1.88
N ILE A 252 21.67 1.18 2.10
CA ILE A 252 22.10 0.82 3.46
C ILE A 252 23.07 1.88 3.97
N PRO A 253 22.78 2.53 5.11
CA PRO A 253 23.65 3.54 5.68
C PRO A 253 25.10 3.06 5.76
N PHE A 254 26.06 3.95 5.46
CA PHE A 254 27.52 3.75 5.56
C PHE A 254 28.19 2.81 4.57
N ILE A 255 27.47 1.83 4.00
CA ILE A 255 28.04 0.99 2.93
C ILE A 255 27.79 1.62 1.55
N GLY A 256 26.79 2.50 1.43
CA GLY A 256 26.48 3.18 0.17
C GLY A 256 25.91 2.25 -0.90
N ILE A 257 25.52 1.03 -0.53
CA ILE A 257 24.95 0.04 -1.44
C ILE A 257 23.45 0.25 -1.50
N GLU A 258 22.96 0.63 -2.68
CA GLU A 258 21.54 0.59 -3.01
C GLU A 258 21.06 -0.85 -2.99
N LYS A 259 19.95 -1.06 -2.28
CA LYS A 259 19.28 -2.33 -2.14
C LYS A 259 17.79 -2.16 -2.30
N GLU A 260 17.25 -3.06 -3.09
CA GLU A 260 15.82 -3.30 -3.17
C GLU A 260 15.45 -4.40 -2.18
N PHE A 261 14.40 -4.15 -1.41
CA PHE A 261 13.81 -5.13 -0.53
C PHE A 261 12.32 -5.24 -0.86
N ASP A 262 11.92 -6.40 -1.37
CA ASP A 262 10.53 -6.73 -1.60
C ASP A 262 9.95 -7.37 -0.35
N PHE A 263 8.92 -6.75 0.21
CA PHE A 263 8.21 -7.27 1.36
C PHE A 263 6.78 -7.62 0.96
N LYS A 264 6.46 -8.91 1.13
CA LYS A 264 5.08 -9.35 1.08
C LYS A 264 4.48 -9.13 2.46
N TYR A 265 3.36 -8.42 2.46
CA TYR A 265 2.49 -8.14 3.61
C TYR A 265 2.95 -6.97 4.50
N SER A 266 2.07 -5.95 4.48
CA SER A 266 1.81 -4.88 5.43
C SER A 266 2.91 -3.85 5.80
N PHE A 267 2.40 -2.66 6.08
CA PHE A 267 3.06 -1.53 6.73
C PHE A 267 2.57 -1.57 8.18
N GLU A 268 2.71 -2.69 8.88
CA GLU A 268 2.21 -2.77 10.26
C GLU A 268 3.06 -1.86 11.17
N ALA A 269 2.39 -0.90 11.82
CA ALA A 269 3.10 0.07 12.65
C ALA A 269 3.87 -0.67 13.74
N ASN A 270 5.15 -0.35 13.85
CA ASN A 270 6.06 -0.93 14.83
C ASN A 270 6.30 -2.44 14.70
N GLU A 271 5.86 -3.11 13.61
CA GLU A 271 6.31 -4.46 13.32
C GLU A 271 7.62 -4.42 12.51
N PRO A 272 8.75 -4.83 13.09
CA PRO A 272 10.04 -4.74 12.42
C PRO A 272 10.19 -5.85 11.38
N ILE A 273 10.43 -5.47 10.13
CA ILE A 273 10.73 -6.44 9.08
C ILE A 273 12.24 -6.63 8.98
N THR A 274 12.71 -7.87 9.18
CA THR A 274 14.14 -8.19 9.25
C THR A 274 14.60 -9.09 8.09
N THR A 275 15.59 -8.63 7.35
CA THR A 275 16.30 -9.41 6.31
C THR A 275 17.67 -9.81 6.80
N ARG A 276 18.03 -11.09 6.67
CA ARG A 276 19.37 -11.62 6.99
C ARG A 276 20.07 -12.08 5.73
N ILE A 277 21.30 -11.60 5.52
CA ILE A 277 22.10 -11.89 4.34
C ILE A 277 23.44 -12.45 4.78
N LYS A 278 23.72 -13.70 4.42
CA LYS A 278 25.05 -14.28 4.57
C LYS A 278 25.94 -13.79 3.44
N LYS A 279 27.13 -13.32 3.79
CA LYS A 279 28.17 -12.95 2.82
C LYS A 279 29.48 -13.60 3.23
N SER A 280 30.21 -14.10 2.24
CA SER A 280 31.56 -14.58 2.43
C SER A 280 32.54 -13.42 2.29
N TYR A 281 33.44 -13.29 3.27
CA TYR A 281 34.50 -12.30 3.30
C TYR A 281 35.83 -13.04 3.33
N SER A 282 36.72 -12.72 2.38
CA SER A 282 38.04 -13.32 2.32
C SER A 282 39.14 -12.28 2.30
N ILE A 283 40.28 -12.64 2.89
CA ILE A 283 41.54 -11.92 2.75
C ILE A 283 42.55 -12.93 2.26
N ALA A 284 43.27 -12.57 1.20
CA ALA A 284 44.36 -13.33 0.65
C ALA A 284 45.57 -12.42 0.49
N LYS A 285 46.66 -12.70 1.22
CA LYS A 285 47.89 -11.89 1.18
C LYS A 285 49.12 -12.79 1.22
N LYS A 286 50.10 -12.51 0.35
CA LYS A 286 51.44 -13.10 0.45
C LYS A 286 52.27 -12.27 1.42
N VAL A 287 52.90 -12.93 2.38
CA VAL A 287 53.71 -12.33 3.43
C VAL A 287 55.14 -12.83 3.30
N LYS A 288 56.09 -11.91 3.32
CA LYS A 288 57.52 -12.22 3.40
C LYS A 288 57.89 -12.37 4.87
N VAL A 289 58.39 -13.54 5.24
CA VAL A 289 58.83 -13.86 6.59
C VAL A 289 60.36 -13.90 6.60
N PRO A 290 61.02 -12.93 7.27
CA PRO A 290 62.48 -12.90 7.35
C PRO A 290 63.09 -14.18 7.95
N PRO A 291 64.36 -14.48 7.68
CA PRO A 291 65.09 -15.56 8.33
C PRO A 291 65.01 -15.47 9.86
N HIS A 292 64.93 -16.62 10.53
CA HIS A 292 64.93 -16.74 12.00
C HIS A 292 63.88 -15.87 12.70
N SER A 293 62.73 -15.67 12.06
CA SER A 293 61.66 -14.80 12.59
C SER A 293 60.30 -15.48 12.52
N CYS A 294 59.33 -14.88 13.19
CA CYS A 294 57.96 -15.32 13.17
C CYS A 294 57.02 -14.12 13.08
N ILE A 295 56.06 -14.18 12.16
CA ILE A 295 55.06 -13.11 11.96
C ILE A 295 53.69 -13.65 12.35
N LYS A 296 53.00 -12.97 13.26
CA LYS A 296 51.59 -13.22 13.55
C LYS A 296 50.72 -12.48 12.54
N ALA A 297 49.93 -13.21 11.77
CA ALA A 297 48.98 -12.65 10.82
C ALA A 297 47.56 -12.71 11.40
N ILE A 298 46.90 -11.56 11.51
CA ILE A 298 45.59 -11.43 12.15
C ILE A 298 44.58 -10.88 11.15
N GLY A 299 43.51 -11.63 10.92
CA GLY A 299 42.34 -11.20 10.16
C GLY A 299 41.33 -10.50 11.05
N HIS A 300 41.05 -9.23 10.77
CA HIS A 300 40.04 -8.45 11.48
C HIS A 300 38.84 -8.15 10.61
N VAL A 301 37.71 -7.98 11.29
CA VAL A 301 36.51 -7.35 10.75
C VAL A 301 36.13 -6.17 11.63
N ASP A 302 35.84 -5.04 11.00
CA ASP A 302 35.13 -3.96 11.66
C ASP A 302 33.64 -4.18 11.41
N PHE A 303 32.91 -4.32 12.50
CA PHE A 303 31.51 -4.68 12.54
C PHE A 303 30.73 -3.63 13.30
N VAL A 304 29.48 -3.42 12.93
CA VAL A 304 28.55 -2.57 13.65
C VAL A 304 27.38 -3.43 14.08
N GLU A 305 26.99 -3.33 15.35
CA GLU A 305 25.95 -4.15 15.94
C GLU A 305 24.80 -3.27 16.46
N ASN A 306 23.58 -3.64 16.09
CA ASN A 306 22.33 -3.05 16.59
C ASN A 306 22.29 -1.52 16.51
N ILE A 307 22.84 -0.92 15.44
CA ILE A 307 22.66 0.52 15.24
C ILE A 307 21.19 0.83 15.02
N GLU A 308 20.71 1.90 15.63
CA GLU A 308 19.38 2.42 15.40
C GLU A 308 19.47 3.80 14.76
N ILE A 309 18.87 3.94 13.59
CA ILE A 309 18.92 5.18 12.81
C ILE A 309 17.50 5.57 12.41
N PRO A 310 16.99 6.69 12.93
CA PRO A 310 15.74 7.25 12.46
C PRO A 310 15.84 7.67 10.99
N PHE A 311 14.79 7.41 10.22
CA PHE A 311 14.70 7.87 8.83
C PHE A 311 13.37 8.57 8.55
N GLU A 312 13.40 9.41 7.53
CA GLU A 312 12.22 9.91 6.82
C GLU A 312 12.30 9.41 5.38
N ALA A 313 11.18 9.02 4.78
CA ALA A 313 11.13 8.53 3.40
C ALA A 313 9.84 8.99 2.71
N THR A 314 9.76 8.77 1.40
CA THR A 314 8.56 9.01 0.61
C THR A 314 7.95 7.68 0.22
N ALA A 315 6.65 7.52 0.43
CA ALA A 315 5.87 6.37 0.01
C ALA A 315 4.96 6.79 -1.16
N GLU A 316 5.17 6.18 -2.32
CA GLU A 316 4.21 6.21 -3.42
C GLU A 316 3.20 5.08 -3.21
N ILE A 317 1.96 5.45 -2.89
CA ILE A 317 0.86 4.52 -2.65
C ILE A 317 -0.03 4.46 -3.88
N THR A 318 -0.24 3.25 -4.39
CA THR A 318 -1.14 2.95 -5.51
C THR A 318 -2.21 1.99 -5.06
N ALA A 319 -3.27 1.86 -5.86
CA ALA A 319 -4.20 0.76 -5.69
C ALA A 319 -4.67 0.16 -7.00
N ILE A 320 -5.10 -1.09 -6.89
CA ILE A 320 -5.84 -1.80 -7.92
C ILE A 320 -7.21 -2.17 -7.38
N GLY A 321 -8.19 -2.15 -8.27
CA GLY A 321 -9.57 -2.48 -7.93
C GLY A 321 -10.41 -2.66 -9.19
N ASP A 322 -11.65 -3.08 -9.00
CA ASP A 322 -12.56 -3.31 -10.11
C ASP A 322 -13.08 -1.97 -10.65
N ARG A 323 -12.97 -1.79 -11.98
CA ARG A 323 -13.43 -0.58 -12.68
C ARG A 323 -14.52 -0.89 -13.66
N TYR A 324 -15.52 -0.02 -13.72
CA TYR A 324 -16.61 -0.14 -14.67
C TYR A 324 -16.31 0.57 -16.00
N LYS A 325 -16.62 -0.11 -17.11
CA LYS A 325 -16.62 0.48 -18.45
C LYS A 325 -18.00 1.05 -18.78
N LYS A 326 -18.04 2.05 -19.67
CA LYS A 326 -19.29 2.62 -20.20
C LYS A 326 -20.25 1.57 -20.79
N ASN A 327 -19.72 0.47 -21.33
CA ASN A 327 -20.50 -0.61 -21.94
C ASN A 327 -21.04 -1.66 -20.94
N GLY A 328 -20.94 -1.41 -19.64
CA GLY A 328 -21.47 -2.31 -18.62
C GLY A 328 -20.48 -3.36 -18.09
N LYS A 329 -19.29 -3.50 -18.70
CA LYS A 329 -18.31 -4.52 -18.32
C LYS A 329 -17.45 -4.06 -17.13
N ILE A 330 -17.22 -4.97 -16.19
CA ILE A 330 -16.25 -4.79 -15.10
C ILE A 330 -14.86 -5.24 -15.57
N ILE A 331 -13.85 -4.41 -15.35
CA ILE A 331 -12.43 -4.74 -15.49
C ILE A 331 -11.90 -5.04 -14.09
N LYS A 332 -11.53 -6.29 -13.84
CA LYS A 332 -10.97 -6.68 -12.55
C LYS A 332 -9.54 -6.17 -12.37
N ASN A 333 -9.14 -5.87 -11.13
CA ASN A 333 -7.76 -5.52 -10.75
C ASN A 333 -7.14 -4.40 -11.61
N ALA A 334 -7.92 -3.39 -11.99
CA ALA A 334 -7.45 -2.27 -12.78
C ALA A 334 -6.81 -1.19 -11.89
N LYS A 335 -5.80 -0.48 -12.41
CA LYS A 335 -5.28 0.74 -11.76
C LYS A 335 -6.42 1.76 -11.57
N ILE A 336 -6.53 2.28 -10.36
CA ILE A 336 -7.51 3.29 -9.98
C ILE A 336 -6.86 4.67 -9.88
N ASP A 337 -7.68 5.71 -10.04
CA ASP A 337 -7.19 7.08 -10.04
C ASP A 337 -6.92 7.55 -8.59
N SER A 338 -6.09 8.58 -8.39
CA SER A 338 -5.59 8.96 -7.05
C SER A 338 -6.65 9.42 -6.05
N ASP A 339 -7.81 9.91 -6.51
CA ASP A 339 -8.95 10.22 -5.63
C ASP A 339 -9.49 8.97 -4.91
N VAL A 340 -9.41 7.79 -5.55
CA VAL A 340 -9.80 6.52 -4.94
C VAL A 340 -8.79 6.05 -3.93
N VAL A 341 -7.50 6.19 -4.27
CA VAL A 341 -6.41 5.89 -3.33
C VAL A 341 -6.57 6.72 -2.06
N LYS A 342 -6.89 8.03 -2.17
CA LYS A 342 -7.16 8.90 -1.00
C LYS A 342 -8.32 8.39 -0.14
N LEU A 343 -9.42 7.97 -0.77
CA LEU A 343 -10.55 7.42 -0.03
C LEU A 343 -10.15 6.16 0.72
N PHE A 344 -9.45 5.23 0.06
CA PHE A 344 -9.00 4.00 0.70
C PHE A 344 -8.03 4.27 1.84
N LEU A 345 -7.10 5.21 1.69
CA LEU A 345 -6.22 5.63 2.78
C LEU A 345 -7.00 6.17 3.98
N LYS A 346 -8.02 7.01 3.73
CA LYS A 346 -8.91 7.53 4.79
C LYS A 346 -9.70 6.41 5.47
N GLU A 347 -10.28 5.49 4.71
CA GLU A 347 -11.07 4.36 5.23
C GLU A 347 -10.23 3.37 6.06
N ASN A 348 -8.93 3.26 5.76
CA ASN A 348 -7.98 2.44 6.51
C ASN A 348 -7.23 3.23 7.60
N ASN A 349 -7.69 4.43 7.97
CA ASN A 349 -7.09 5.27 9.02
C ASN A 349 -5.58 5.53 8.84
N PHE A 350 -5.10 5.68 7.61
CA PHE A 350 -3.70 5.98 7.36
C PHE A 350 -3.28 7.30 8.05
N GLN A 351 -2.21 7.23 8.83
CA GLN A 351 -1.73 8.37 9.65
C GLN A 351 -0.58 9.16 9.01
N GLY A 352 -0.09 8.76 7.83
CA GLY A 352 1.00 9.46 7.16
C GLY A 352 0.57 10.79 6.53
N GLU A 353 1.53 11.70 6.43
CA GLU A 353 1.31 13.02 5.84
C GLU A 353 1.25 12.91 4.31
N ILE A 354 0.10 13.22 3.70
CA ILE A 354 -0.03 13.28 2.23
C ILE A 354 0.65 14.55 1.72
N ILE A 355 1.71 14.39 0.93
CA ILE A 355 2.53 15.49 0.40
C ILE A 355 2.28 15.77 -1.09
N GLY A 356 1.62 14.86 -1.80
CA GLY A 356 1.37 15.01 -3.23
C GLY A 356 0.45 13.95 -3.81
N PHE A 357 0.12 14.12 -5.09
CA PHE A 357 -0.68 13.17 -5.84
C PHE A 357 -0.26 13.19 -7.30
N GLU A 358 -0.23 12.01 -7.90
CA GLU A 358 -0.14 11.84 -9.34
C GLU A 358 -1.47 11.28 -9.87
N LYS A 359 -1.49 10.86 -11.15
CA LYS A 359 -2.72 10.39 -11.79
C LYS A 359 -3.34 9.18 -11.07
N ASN A 360 -2.52 8.23 -10.65
CA ASN A 360 -2.96 6.94 -10.08
C ASN A 360 -2.29 6.63 -8.73
N SER A 361 -1.62 7.60 -8.12
CA SER A 361 -0.89 7.41 -6.87
C SER A 361 -1.02 8.60 -5.94
N VAL A 362 -0.82 8.33 -4.64
CA VAL A 362 -0.72 9.32 -3.58
C VAL A 362 0.70 9.26 -3.03
N LEU A 363 1.34 10.41 -2.92
CA LEU A 363 2.66 10.52 -2.31
C LEU A 363 2.49 10.91 -0.85
N ALA A 364 3.05 10.10 0.04
CA ALA A 364 3.02 10.33 1.47
C ALA A 364 4.43 10.39 2.05
N LYS A 365 4.62 11.20 3.08
CA LYS A 365 5.83 11.17 3.91
C LYS A 365 5.63 10.14 5.00
N VAL A 366 6.62 9.25 5.16
CA VAL A 366 6.63 8.21 6.19
C VAL A 366 7.91 8.31 7.02
N GLN A 367 7.83 7.84 8.27
CA GLN A 367 8.94 7.85 9.21
C GLN A 367 9.16 6.47 9.79
N GLY A 368 10.39 6.21 10.19
CA GLY A 368 10.70 4.92 10.79
C GLY A 368 12.07 4.87 11.43
N THR A 369 12.43 3.66 11.83
CA THR A 369 13.73 3.34 12.37
C THR A 369 14.33 2.19 11.57
N PHE A 370 15.55 2.41 11.09
CA PHE A 370 16.39 1.35 10.57
C PHE A 370 17.20 0.76 11.73
N ARG A 371 17.24 -0.57 11.84
CA ARG A 371 18.19 -1.27 12.69
C ARG A 371 19.11 -2.14 11.86
N GLY A 372 20.41 -2.08 12.13
CA GLY A 372 21.41 -2.77 11.33
C GLY A 372 22.48 -3.46 12.18
N SER A 373 22.84 -4.66 11.77
CA SER A 373 24.06 -5.34 12.24
C SER A 373 24.81 -5.84 11.02
N TYR A 374 25.98 -5.29 10.70
CA TYR A 374 26.66 -5.59 9.45
C TYR A 374 28.16 -5.30 9.49
N VAL A 375 28.86 -5.98 8.58
CA VAL A 375 30.28 -5.78 8.33
C VAL A 375 30.53 -4.47 7.58
N LEU A 376 31.43 -3.64 8.09
CA LEU A 376 31.91 -2.43 7.42
C LEU A 376 33.07 -2.74 6.47
N ARG A 377 34.08 -3.46 6.98
CA ARG A 377 35.26 -3.87 6.21
C ARG A 377 35.98 -5.03 6.88
N THR A 378 36.79 -5.73 6.10
CA THR A 378 37.78 -6.71 6.58
C THR A 378 39.19 -6.24 6.23
N TYR A 379 40.16 -6.51 7.11
CA TYR A 379 41.57 -6.17 6.88
C TYR A 379 42.50 -7.10 7.65
N GLY A 380 43.73 -7.25 7.14
CA GLY A 380 44.78 -8.02 7.80
C GLY A 380 45.76 -7.12 8.54
N LYS A 381 46.17 -7.52 9.74
CA LYS A 381 47.30 -6.95 10.49
C LYS A 381 48.41 -7.98 10.57
N LEU A 382 49.66 -7.54 10.40
CA LEU A 382 50.85 -8.35 10.62
C LEU A 382 51.57 -7.79 11.84
N GLU A 383 52.01 -8.67 12.74
CA GLU A 383 52.76 -8.33 13.95
C GLU A 383 54.01 -9.20 14.02
N ASP A 384 55.18 -8.57 14.18
CA ASP A 384 56.41 -9.32 14.44
C ASP A 384 56.35 -9.88 15.87
N MET A 385 56.66 -11.17 16.01
CA MET A 385 56.81 -11.78 17.33
C MET A 385 58.26 -11.64 17.77
N ASN A 386 58.52 -10.74 18.73
CA ASN A 386 59.80 -10.71 19.43
C ASN A 386 59.90 -11.97 20.30
N LEU A 387 60.62 -12.97 19.82
CA LEU A 387 61.17 -14.01 20.67
C LEU A 387 62.37 -13.39 21.41
N GLU A 388 62.11 -12.64 22.47
CA GLU A 388 63.14 -12.42 23.48
C GLU A 388 63.56 -13.81 23.97
N SER A 389 64.83 -14.11 23.74
CA SER A 389 65.45 -15.35 24.17
C SER A 389 65.29 -15.47 25.69
N THR A 390 64.38 -16.30 26.16
CA THR A 390 64.52 -16.96 27.46
C THR A 390 65.71 -17.92 27.32
N VAL A 391 66.92 -17.34 27.39
CA VAL A 391 68.11 -18.08 27.74
C VAL A 391 67.91 -18.48 29.21
N CYS A 392 67.50 -19.72 29.44
CA CYS A 392 67.74 -20.36 30.73
C CYS A 392 69.25 -20.58 30.82
N ASP A 393 69.96 -19.57 31.33
CA ASP A 393 71.29 -19.75 31.91
C ASP A 393 71.11 -20.53 33.21
N GLU A 394 71.19 -21.86 33.16
CA GLU A 394 71.60 -22.65 34.32
C GLU A 394 72.38 -23.91 33.86
N GLN A 395 73.70 -23.70 33.84
CA GLN A 395 74.77 -24.63 34.22
C GLN A 395 75.17 -25.76 33.26
N LEU A 396 76.20 -25.43 32.49
CA LEU A 396 77.30 -26.32 32.10
C LEU A 396 78.39 -26.25 33.21
N GLU A 397 78.44 -27.23 34.10
CA GLU A 397 79.61 -27.65 34.91
C GLU A 397 79.35 -29.14 35.25
N ASN A 398 80.17 -30.16 34.99
CA ASN A 398 81.58 -30.27 34.69
C ASN A 398 81.89 -31.58 33.92
N LEU A 399 83.04 -31.51 33.25
CA LEU A 399 83.89 -32.51 32.59
C LEU A 399 83.86 -33.99 33.06
N HIS A 400 84.11 -34.85 32.05
CA HIS A 400 84.90 -36.08 32.06
C HIS A 400 85.60 -36.49 33.38
N ILE A 401 85.17 -37.60 33.99
CA ILE A 401 85.79 -38.95 34.09
C ILE A 401 84.81 -39.84 34.87
#